data_AF-A0A8J9X553-F1
#
_entry.id   AF-A0A8J9X553-F1
#
_cell.length_a   1.000
_cell.length_b   1.000
_cell.length_c   1.000
_cell.angle_alpha   90.00
_cell.angle_beta   90.00
_cell.angle_gamma   90.00
#
_symmetry.space_group_name_H-M   'P 1'
#
loop_
_entity.id
_entity.type
_entity.pdbx_description
1 polymer ?
#
loop_
_entity_poly.entity_id
_entity_poly.type
_entity_poly.pdbx_seq_one_letter_code
_entity_poly.pdbx_strand_id
1 'polypeptide(L)'
;TVHEVGLSSLMYFIQTSTAEANPTDLYDDTVWMVRCQNAGAAIQVNTICLYRIIYAYYMQDLSSIRASQLDAHRAVKVQLSRTLQVVVCWLFVGLSDFFLAQSGCGIEFQRSGQKILRMMRRLVVKGDSKCEHMFMFLRAEKYKLESKQSNEVLKSYDEAISGAVQAGFFNHAALANERAALYCLARGKEKKAAQYFQEAWQGYLNWGAHSKVDQLGGWYSAYIQQSSRK
;
A
#
# COMPACT_ATOMS: atom_id res chain seq x y z
N THR A 1 -9.60 -4.02 -19.79
CA THR A 1 -10.06 -5.43 -19.74
C THR A 1 -8.94 -6.47 -19.62
N VAL A 2 -7.73 -6.10 -19.16
CA VAL A 2 -6.70 -7.04 -18.67
C VAL A 2 -6.50 -6.91 -17.15
N HIS A 3 -7.03 -5.84 -16.54
CA HIS A 3 -7.02 -5.60 -15.09
C HIS A 3 -8.10 -6.41 -14.33
N GLU A 4 -9.28 -6.63 -14.92
CA GLU A 4 -10.27 -7.57 -14.36
C GLU A 4 -9.79 -9.01 -14.48
N VAL A 5 -9.00 -9.35 -15.51
CA VAL A 5 -8.44 -10.68 -15.70
C VAL A 5 -7.41 -11.02 -14.62
N GLY A 6 -6.70 -10.04 -14.03
CA GLY A 6 -5.78 -10.29 -12.92
C GLY A 6 -6.48 -10.63 -11.59
N LEU A 7 -7.59 -9.95 -11.28
CA LEU A 7 -8.40 -10.20 -10.08
C LEU A 7 -9.34 -11.40 -10.24
N SER A 8 -9.90 -11.61 -11.44
CA SER A 8 -10.68 -12.81 -11.74
C SER A 8 -9.80 -14.03 -11.97
N SER A 9 -8.55 -13.90 -12.44
CA SER A 9 -7.56 -14.99 -12.37
C SER A 9 -7.12 -15.27 -10.94
N LEU A 10 -7.25 -14.31 -10.01
CA LEU A 10 -7.04 -14.50 -8.58
C LEU A 10 -8.22 -15.24 -7.93
N MET A 11 -9.46 -14.90 -8.28
CA MET A 11 -10.64 -15.72 -7.92
C MET A 11 -10.60 -17.11 -8.57
N TYR A 12 -10.11 -17.22 -9.81
CA TYR A 12 -9.98 -18.48 -10.54
C TYR A 12 -8.83 -19.34 -9.99
N PHE A 13 -7.70 -18.74 -9.60
CA PHE A 13 -6.61 -19.46 -8.91
C PHE A 13 -7.02 -19.91 -7.51
N ILE A 14 -7.91 -19.15 -6.84
CA ILE A 14 -8.64 -19.58 -5.64
C ILE A 14 -9.63 -20.72 -5.96
N GLN A 15 -10.24 -20.75 -7.16
CA GLN A 15 -11.17 -21.81 -7.58
C GLN A 15 -10.48 -23.11 -8.07
N THR A 16 -9.27 -23.05 -8.62
CA THR A 16 -8.67 -24.21 -9.33
C THR A 16 -7.39 -24.76 -8.72
N SER A 17 -6.88 -24.23 -7.60
CA SER A 17 -5.64 -24.75 -6.99
C SER A 17 -5.85 -25.70 -5.79
N THR A 18 -7.08 -26.02 -5.43
CA THR A 18 -7.39 -27.15 -4.54
C THR A 18 -8.60 -27.90 -5.08
N ALA A 19 -8.36 -28.87 -5.97
CA ALA A 19 -9.25 -30.02 -6.02
C ALA A 19 -9.30 -30.58 -4.59
N GLU A 20 -10.50 -30.65 -4.01
CA GLU A 20 -10.81 -31.10 -2.65
C GLU A 20 -10.70 -30.04 -1.52
N ALA A 21 -11.54 -29.00 -1.54
CA ALA A 21 -12.00 -28.39 -0.28
C ALA A 21 -13.37 -27.72 -0.43
N ASN A 22 -14.23 -27.95 0.57
CA ASN A 22 -15.63 -27.58 0.66
C ASN A 22 -15.83 -26.04 0.69
N PRO A 23 -16.81 -25.44 -0.01
CA PRO A 23 -16.93 -23.98 -0.20
C PRO A 23 -17.18 -23.14 1.07
N THR A 24 -17.58 -23.76 2.19
CA THR A 24 -17.84 -23.08 3.47
C THR A 24 -16.62 -22.96 4.38
N ASP A 25 -15.50 -23.61 4.04
CA ASP A 25 -14.21 -23.49 4.73
C ASP A 25 -13.37 -22.30 4.19
N LEU A 26 -13.87 -21.59 3.16
CA LEU A 26 -13.43 -20.25 2.80
C LEU A 26 -14.12 -19.27 3.79
N TYR A 27 -13.46 -18.53 4.70
CA TYR A 27 -12.08 -18.08 4.70
C TYR A 27 -11.79 -17.38 6.06
N ASP A 28 -11.43 -18.11 7.11
CA ASP A 28 -10.63 -17.51 8.21
C ASP A 28 -9.18 -17.53 7.73
N ASP A 29 -8.69 -16.37 7.29
CA ASP A 29 -7.32 -16.22 6.79
C ASP A 29 -6.26 -16.59 7.86
N THR A 30 -6.65 -16.62 9.14
CA THR A 30 -5.83 -17.09 10.27
C THR A 30 -5.71 -18.61 10.27
N VAL A 31 -6.82 -19.33 10.08
CA VAL A 31 -6.81 -20.80 9.96
C VAL A 31 -6.02 -21.20 8.72
N TRP A 32 -6.22 -20.50 7.61
CA TRP A 32 -5.48 -20.76 6.38
C TRP A 32 -3.98 -20.46 6.54
N MET A 33 -3.61 -19.36 7.20
CA MET A 33 -2.21 -19.03 7.49
C MET A 33 -1.52 -20.13 8.31
N VAL A 34 -2.15 -20.64 9.36
CA VAL A 34 -1.60 -21.72 10.19
C VAL A 34 -1.41 -23.00 9.36
N ARG A 35 -2.38 -23.35 8.52
CA ARG A 35 -2.27 -24.50 7.60
C ARG A 35 -1.08 -24.33 6.64
N CYS A 36 -0.93 -23.16 6.02
CA CYS A 36 0.20 -22.89 5.11
C CYS A 36 1.56 -22.89 5.84
N GLN A 37 1.63 -22.38 7.07
CA GLN A 37 2.84 -22.41 7.89
C GLN A 37 3.25 -23.85 8.22
N ASN A 38 2.30 -24.68 8.66
CA ASN A 38 2.54 -26.09 8.98
C ASN A 38 2.96 -26.89 7.73
N ALA A 39 2.44 -26.53 6.56
CA ALA A 39 2.80 -27.16 5.28
C ALA A 39 4.11 -26.64 4.67
N GLY A 40 4.79 -25.66 5.29
CA GLY A 40 6.00 -25.03 4.72
C GLY A 40 5.74 -24.25 3.43
N ALA A 41 4.49 -23.86 3.18
CA ALA A 41 4.02 -23.24 1.94
C ALA A 41 4.32 -21.72 1.93
N ALA A 42 5.62 -21.38 1.83
CA ALA A 42 6.11 -20.01 2.03
C ALA A 42 5.53 -18.97 1.05
N ILE A 43 5.19 -19.37 -0.18
CA ILE A 43 4.58 -18.46 -1.17
C ILE A 43 3.19 -18.03 -0.68
N GLN A 44 2.36 -18.99 -0.26
CA GLN A 44 1.02 -18.76 0.24
C GLN A 44 1.04 -17.93 1.53
N VAL A 45 1.96 -18.22 2.46
CA VAL A 45 2.14 -17.40 3.66
C VAL A 45 2.47 -15.95 3.31
N ASN A 46 3.40 -15.72 2.37
CA ASN A 46 3.74 -14.38 1.90
C ASN A 46 2.56 -13.67 1.23
N THR A 47 1.78 -14.41 0.43
CA THR A 47 0.58 -13.89 -0.23
C THR A 47 -0.48 -13.46 0.79
N ILE A 48 -0.74 -14.26 1.82
CA ILE A 48 -1.69 -13.92 2.88
C ILE A 48 -1.20 -12.70 3.67
N CYS A 49 0.06 -12.70 4.11
CA CYS A 49 0.64 -11.57 4.85
C CYS A 49 0.58 -10.28 4.03
N LEU A 50 0.83 -10.35 2.72
CA LEU A 50 0.70 -9.21 1.82
C LEU A 50 -0.71 -8.63 1.84
N TYR A 51 -1.74 -9.46 1.68
CA TYR A 51 -3.11 -8.95 1.66
C TYR A 51 -3.51 -8.30 2.98
N ARG A 52 -3.09 -8.90 4.11
CA ARG A 52 -3.26 -8.30 5.44
C ARG A 52 -2.57 -6.94 5.54
N ILE A 53 -1.32 -6.83 5.07
CA ILE A 53 -0.57 -5.57 5.05
C ILE A 53 -1.27 -4.53 4.18
N ILE A 54 -1.66 -4.87 2.95
CA ILE A 54 -2.33 -3.94 2.03
C ILE A 54 -3.63 -3.44 2.66
N TYR A 55 -4.47 -4.34 3.14
CA TYR A 55 -5.76 -4.00 3.74
C TYR A 55 -5.58 -3.13 4.99
N ALA A 56 -4.71 -3.55 5.91
CA ALA A 56 -4.43 -2.81 7.13
C ALA A 56 -3.80 -1.44 6.84
N TYR A 57 -2.96 -1.33 5.80
CA TYR A 57 -2.39 -0.05 5.37
C TYR A 57 -3.47 0.90 4.84
N TYR A 58 -4.37 0.42 3.98
CA TYR A 58 -5.50 1.22 3.53
C TYR A 58 -6.41 1.63 4.70
N MET A 59 -6.66 0.75 5.65
CA MET A 59 -7.51 1.06 6.81
C MET A 59 -6.79 1.84 7.92
N GLN A 60 -5.49 2.09 7.79
CA GLN A 60 -4.61 2.70 8.80
C GLN A 60 -4.56 1.96 10.15
N ASP A 61 -4.75 0.62 10.13
CA ASP A 61 -4.62 -0.23 11.31
C ASP A 61 -3.16 -0.61 11.57
N LEU A 62 -2.50 0.17 12.42
CA LEU A 62 -1.12 -0.04 12.85
C LEU A 62 -0.86 -1.41 13.47
N SER A 63 -1.83 -1.95 14.21
CA SER A 63 -1.66 -3.20 14.97
C SER A 63 -1.56 -4.40 14.04
N SER A 64 -2.47 -4.47 13.06
CA SER A 64 -2.51 -5.51 12.04
C SER A 64 -1.32 -5.43 11.07
N ILE A 65 -0.85 -4.23 10.74
CA ILE A 65 0.37 -4.03 9.92
C ILE A 65 1.57 -4.65 10.63
N ARG A 66 1.80 -4.31 11.90
CA ARG A 66 2.97 -4.79 12.65
C ARG A 66 3.00 -6.31 12.79
N ALA A 67 1.87 -6.92 13.12
CA ALA A 67 1.75 -8.38 13.24
C ALA A 67 2.07 -9.07 11.90
N SER A 68 1.42 -8.62 10.83
CA SER A 68 1.58 -9.20 9.49
C SER A 68 2.99 -8.99 8.92
N GLN A 69 3.64 -7.87 9.25
CA GLN A 69 5.02 -7.59 8.85
C GLN A 69 6.01 -8.52 9.55
N LEU A 70 5.79 -8.81 10.84
CA LEU A 70 6.62 -9.74 11.60
C LEU A 70 6.51 -11.18 11.04
N ASP A 71 5.29 -11.59 10.69
CA ASP A 71 5.03 -12.90 10.08
C ASP A 71 5.62 -12.99 8.67
N ALA A 72 5.51 -11.93 7.85
CA ALA A 72 6.15 -11.84 6.55
C ALA A 72 7.68 -11.93 6.68
N HIS A 73 8.31 -11.18 7.59
CA HIS A 73 9.77 -11.25 7.78
C HIS A 73 10.27 -12.63 8.18
N ARG A 74 9.47 -13.41 8.91
CA ARG A 74 9.77 -14.82 9.24
C ARG A 74 9.69 -15.73 8.02
N ALA A 75 8.76 -15.48 7.10
CA ALA A 75 8.53 -16.28 5.89
C ALA A 75 9.43 -15.89 4.68
N VAL A 76 9.93 -14.65 4.63
CA VAL A 76 10.67 -14.04 3.49
C VAL A 76 12.11 -14.58 3.29
N LYS A 77 12.55 -15.60 4.05
CA LYS A 77 13.81 -16.31 3.71
C LYS A 77 13.79 -16.99 2.34
N VAL A 78 12.63 -17.05 1.66
CA VAL A 78 12.46 -17.66 0.34
C VAL A 78 12.57 -16.62 -0.78
N GLN A 79 13.46 -16.89 -1.74
CA GLN A 79 13.80 -16.06 -2.89
C GLN A 79 12.55 -15.69 -3.73
N LEU A 80 12.08 -14.45 -3.65
CA LEU A 80 10.92 -13.99 -4.44
C LEU A 80 11.34 -13.66 -5.89
N SER A 81 10.53 -14.13 -6.86
CA SER A 81 10.72 -13.90 -8.30
C SER A 81 10.50 -12.43 -8.70
N ARG A 82 10.83 -12.05 -9.93
CA ARG A 82 10.75 -10.65 -10.43
C ARG A 82 9.38 -10.27 -11.04
N THR A 83 8.30 -10.98 -10.73
CA THR A 83 6.97 -10.71 -11.31
C THR A 83 6.39 -9.38 -10.78
N LEU A 84 5.58 -8.67 -11.57
CA LEU A 84 4.92 -7.40 -11.18
C LEU A 84 4.19 -7.48 -9.82
N GLN A 85 3.58 -8.63 -9.52
CA GLN A 85 2.94 -8.92 -8.23
C GLN A 85 3.91 -8.76 -7.05
N VAL A 86 5.18 -9.17 -7.21
CA VAL A 86 6.24 -9.02 -6.20
C VAL A 86 6.64 -7.56 -6.01
N VAL A 87 6.56 -6.74 -7.05
CA VAL A 87 6.89 -5.30 -6.94
C VAL A 87 5.79 -4.54 -6.19
N VAL A 88 4.51 -4.90 -6.40
CA VAL A 88 3.42 -4.38 -5.57
C VAL A 88 3.61 -4.80 -4.12
N CYS A 89 4.08 -6.03 -3.84
CA CYS A 89 4.45 -6.42 -2.48
C CYS A 89 5.50 -5.49 -1.89
N TRP A 90 6.56 -5.22 -2.64
CA TRP A 90 7.62 -4.34 -2.19
C TRP A 90 7.11 -2.93 -1.88
N LEU A 91 6.15 -2.41 -2.65
CA LEU A 91 5.54 -1.11 -2.37
C LEU A 91 4.92 -1.11 -0.97
N PHE A 92 3.94 -1.99 -0.73
CA PHE A 92 3.17 -1.95 0.52
C PHE A 92 3.99 -2.36 1.74
N VAL A 93 4.91 -3.31 1.60
CA VAL A 93 5.89 -3.66 2.66
C VAL A 93 6.77 -2.45 2.98
N GLY A 94 7.28 -1.75 1.97
CA GLY A 94 8.12 -0.56 2.17
C GLY A 94 7.36 0.64 2.75
N LEU A 95 6.12 0.87 2.31
CA LEU A 95 5.23 1.90 2.85
C LEU A 95 4.93 1.63 4.34
N SER A 96 4.67 0.36 4.67
CA SER A 96 4.42 -0.08 6.03
C SER A 96 5.65 0.04 6.92
N ASP A 97 6.83 -0.32 6.41
CA ASP A 97 8.11 -0.13 7.09
C ASP A 97 8.37 1.33 7.46
N PHE A 98 8.16 2.26 6.52
CA PHE A 98 8.32 3.68 6.81
C PHE A 98 7.25 4.22 7.75
N PHE A 99 6.03 3.72 7.67
CA PHE A 99 4.96 4.09 8.60
C PHE A 99 5.28 3.62 10.04
N LEU A 100 5.72 2.37 10.21
CA LEU A 100 6.15 1.83 11.52
C LEU A 100 7.38 2.55 12.07
N ALA A 101 8.33 2.92 11.20
CA ALA A 101 9.49 3.71 11.59
C ALA A 101 9.07 5.11 12.09
N GLN A 102 8.05 5.73 11.49
CA GLN A 102 7.50 7.00 11.97
C GLN A 102 6.90 6.87 13.37
N SER A 103 6.24 5.75 13.66
CA SER A 103 5.61 5.45 14.95
C SER A 103 6.60 5.03 16.05
N GLY A 104 7.92 5.11 15.80
CA GLY A 104 8.96 4.77 16.79
C GLY A 104 9.19 3.27 16.99
N CYS A 105 8.67 2.40 16.13
CA CYS A 105 8.74 0.94 16.28
C CYS A 105 10.13 0.31 15.97
N GLY A 106 11.19 1.10 15.83
CA GLY A 106 12.58 0.62 15.74
C GLY A 106 13.29 0.88 14.41
N ILE A 107 14.63 0.97 14.48
CA ILE A 107 15.53 1.26 13.32
C ILE A 107 15.52 0.16 12.25
N GLU A 108 15.06 -1.05 12.60
CA GLU A 108 15.03 -2.21 11.71
C GLU A 108 14.07 -1.98 10.53
N PHE A 109 12.87 -1.43 10.78
CA PHE A 109 11.91 -1.10 9.74
C PHE A 109 12.44 -0.01 8.80
N GLN A 110 13.13 1.01 9.34
CA GLN A 110 13.78 2.02 8.51
C GLN A 110 14.85 1.39 7.59
N ARG A 111 15.67 0.46 8.11
CA ARG A 111 16.68 -0.26 7.30
C ARG A 111 16.03 -1.15 6.24
N SER A 112 14.94 -1.84 6.59
CA SER A 112 14.16 -2.67 5.66
C SER A 112 13.57 -1.82 4.52
N GLY A 113 12.86 -0.73 4.85
CA GLY A 113 12.30 0.20 3.88
C GLY A 113 13.36 0.80 2.95
N GLN A 114 14.52 1.17 3.49
CA GLN A 114 15.65 1.64 2.66
C GLN A 114 16.23 0.57 1.74
N LYS A 115 16.25 -0.71 2.15
CA LYS A 115 16.66 -1.82 1.30
C LYS A 115 15.69 -1.99 0.13
N ILE A 116 14.39 -1.98 0.41
CA ILE A 116 13.32 -2.06 -0.60
C ILE A 116 13.42 -0.89 -1.58
N LEU A 117 13.60 0.34 -1.09
CA LEU A 117 13.78 1.53 -1.93
C LEU A 117 14.98 1.39 -2.88
N ARG A 118 16.11 0.85 -2.41
CA ARG A 118 17.29 0.55 -3.25
C ARG A 118 17.03 -0.54 -4.28
N MET A 119 16.16 -1.51 -3.97
CA MET A 119 15.78 -2.57 -4.91
C MET A 119 14.88 -2.00 -6.01
N MET A 120 13.86 -1.21 -5.65
CA MET A 120 13.00 -0.52 -6.62
C MET A 120 13.79 0.44 -7.51
N ARG A 121 14.70 1.24 -6.94
CA ARG A 121 15.56 2.14 -7.73
C ARG A 121 16.34 1.39 -8.81
N ARG A 122 16.84 0.18 -8.50
CA ARG A 122 17.56 -0.65 -9.48
C ARG A 122 16.66 -1.14 -10.61
N LEU A 123 15.37 -1.36 -10.38
CA LEU A 123 14.41 -1.69 -11.44
C LEU A 123 14.16 -0.49 -12.35
N VAL A 124 13.92 0.69 -11.76
CA VAL A 124 13.69 1.93 -12.51
C VAL A 124 14.90 2.29 -13.38
N VAL A 125 16.13 2.24 -12.83
CA VAL A 125 17.36 2.52 -13.60
C VAL A 125 17.56 1.52 -14.76
N LYS A 126 17.02 0.30 -14.64
CA LYS A 126 17.06 -0.71 -15.70
C LYS A 126 15.96 -0.53 -16.76
N GLY A 127 15.13 0.51 -16.65
CA GLY A 127 14.11 0.84 -17.64
C GLY A 127 12.72 0.27 -17.35
N ASP A 128 12.45 -0.23 -16.14
CA ASP A 128 11.10 -0.67 -15.78
C ASP A 128 10.21 0.52 -15.38
N SER A 129 9.62 1.17 -16.39
CA SER A 129 8.74 2.33 -16.22
C SER A 129 7.48 2.03 -15.40
N LYS A 130 7.02 0.78 -15.37
CA LYS A 130 5.85 0.37 -14.57
C LYS A 130 6.09 0.55 -13.07
N CYS A 131 7.36 0.53 -12.65
CA CYS A 131 7.74 0.62 -11.25
C CYS A 131 8.12 2.04 -10.79
N GLU A 132 8.16 3.00 -11.72
CA GLU A 132 8.66 4.35 -11.45
C GLU A 132 7.81 5.11 -10.44
N HIS A 133 6.49 5.15 -10.65
CA HIS A 133 5.57 5.80 -9.73
C HIS A 133 5.58 5.17 -8.31
N MET A 134 5.75 3.84 -8.22
CA MET A 134 5.88 3.14 -6.94
C MET A 134 7.16 3.53 -6.21
N PHE A 135 8.27 3.66 -6.95
CA PHE A 135 9.53 4.17 -6.40
C PHE A 135 9.41 5.62 -5.93
N MET A 136 8.76 6.49 -6.73
CA MET A 136 8.52 7.90 -6.37
C MET A 136 7.70 8.00 -5.09
N PHE A 137 6.63 7.20 -4.96
CA PHE A 137 5.78 7.19 -3.78
C PHE A 137 6.54 6.72 -2.53
N LEU A 138 7.29 5.61 -2.65
CA LEU A 138 8.10 5.10 -1.55
C LEU A 138 9.19 6.10 -1.13
N ARG A 139 9.76 6.84 -2.08
CA ARG A 139 10.72 7.92 -1.82
C ARG A 139 10.07 9.10 -1.09
N ALA A 140 8.82 9.44 -1.40
CA ALA A 140 8.08 10.49 -0.70
C ALA A 140 7.86 10.15 0.78
N GLU A 141 7.45 8.91 1.10
CA GLU A 141 7.32 8.45 2.49
C GLU A 141 8.67 8.49 3.23
N LYS A 142 9.77 8.11 2.57
CA LYS A 142 11.11 8.25 3.14
C LYS A 142 11.44 9.74 3.41
N TYR A 143 11.17 10.63 2.46
CA TYR A 143 11.42 12.06 2.65
C TYR A 143 10.59 12.66 3.79
N LYS A 144 9.35 12.21 3.97
CA LYS A 144 8.53 12.61 5.12
C LYS A 144 9.19 12.28 6.46
N LEU A 145 9.91 11.15 6.55
CA LEU A 145 10.64 10.74 7.76
C LEU A 145 11.89 11.60 8.01
N GLU A 146 12.63 11.94 6.96
CA GLU A 146 13.96 12.55 7.07
C GLU A 146 13.94 14.10 6.97
N SER A 147 12.98 14.67 6.24
CA SER A 147 12.98 16.09 5.92
C SER A 147 12.25 16.94 6.96
N LYS A 148 12.87 18.06 7.33
CA LYS A 148 12.23 19.12 8.12
C LYS A 148 11.41 20.08 7.24
N GLN A 149 11.61 20.06 5.92
CA GLN A 149 11.04 21.01 4.97
C GLN A 149 9.71 20.50 4.40
N SER A 150 8.60 21.02 4.89
CA SER A 150 7.27 20.55 4.47
C SER A 150 6.94 20.76 2.99
N ASN A 151 7.54 21.76 2.34
CA ASN A 151 7.25 22.02 0.91
C ASN A 151 7.91 20.97 0.02
N GLU A 152 9.12 20.52 0.35
CA GLU A 152 9.80 19.45 -0.39
C GLU A 152 9.09 18.10 -0.25
N VAL A 153 8.59 17.80 0.96
CA VAL A 153 7.80 16.59 1.20
C VAL A 153 6.55 16.58 0.33
N LEU A 154 5.78 17.67 0.32
CA LEU A 154 4.56 17.76 -0.50
C LEU A 154 4.86 17.69 -1.99
N LYS A 155 5.92 18.37 -2.46
CA LYS A 155 6.35 18.26 -3.86
C LYS A 155 6.69 16.83 -4.25
N SER A 156 7.33 16.06 -3.36
CA SER A 156 7.62 14.65 -3.64
C SER A 156 6.36 13.77 -3.70
N TYR A 157 5.31 14.11 -2.95
CA TYR A 157 4.01 13.46 -3.10
C TYR A 157 3.35 13.85 -4.42
N ASP A 158 3.35 15.14 -4.80
CA ASP A 158 2.77 15.61 -6.06
C ASP A 158 3.42 14.92 -7.27
N GLU A 159 4.75 14.75 -7.25
CA GLU A 159 5.48 13.99 -8.27
C GLU A 159 5.03 12.53 -8.32
N ALA A 160 4.87 11.88 -7.17
CA ALA A 160 4.39 10.49 -7.09
C ALA A 160 2.93 10.33 -7.57
N ILE A 161 2.06 11.27 -7.22
CA ILE A 161 0.64 11.31 -7.64
C ILE A 161 0.57 11.45 -9.16
N SER A 162 1.27 12.43 -9.72
CA SER A 162 1.30 12.66 -11.17
C SER A 162 1.84 11.44 -11.92
N GLY A 163 2.94 10.86 -11.44
CA GLY A 163 3.49 9.63 -12.03
C GLY A 163 2.52 8.45 -11.96
N ALA A 164 1.77 8.29 -10.86
CA ALA A 164 0.78 7.22 -10.73
C ALA A 164 -0.41 7.42 -11.69
N VAL A 165 -0.89 8.65 -11.84
CA VAL A 165 -1.97 8.99 -12.79
C VAL A 165 -1.53 8.72 -14.23
N GLN A 166 -0.34 9.17 -14.62
CA GLN A 166 0.21 8.94 -15.97
C GLN A 166 0.38 7.45 -16.28
N ALA A 167 0.73 6.66 -15.28
CA ALA A 167 0.87 5.21 -15.39
C ALA A 167 -0.48 4.44 -15.29
N GLY A 168 -1.60 5.14 -15.05
CA GLY A 168 -2.93 4.53 -14.94
C GLY A 168 -3.24 3.86 -13.59
N PHE A 169 -2.41 4.09 -12.56
CA PHE A 169 -2.56 3.52 -11.21
C PHE A 169 -3.31 4.48 -10.29
N PHE A 170 -4.61 4.68 -10.57
CA PHE A 170 -5.45 5.61 -9.80
C PHE A 170 -5.56 5.25 -8.32
N ASN A 171 -5.50 3.96 -7.98
CA ASN A 171 -5.49 3.49 -6.61
C ASN A 171 -4.21 3.90 -5.84
N HIS A 172 -3.07 3.98 -6.53
CA HIS A 172 -1.82 4.48 -5.94
C HIS A 172 -1.84 6.01 -5.83
N ALA A 173 -2.40 6.71 -6.81
CA ALA A 173 -2.60 8.15 -6.76
C ALA A 173 -3.51 8.56 -5.60
N ALA A 174 -4.64 7.88 -5.42
CA ALA A 174 -5.56 8.10 -4.29
C ALA A 174 -4.88 7.87 -2.94
N LEU A 175 -4.10 6.79 -2.81
CA LEU A 175 -3.35 6.51 -1.60
C LEU A 175 -2.29 7.59 -1.32
N ALA A 176 -1.52 8.01 -2.32
CA ALA A 176 -0.52 9.07 -2.17
C ALA A 176 -1.16 10.41 -1.78
N ASN A 177 -2.32 10.75 -2.36
CA ASN A 177 -3.14 11.90 -1.98
C ASN A 177 -3.56 11.82 -0.50
N GLU A 178 -4.07 10.68 -0.04
CA GLU A 178 -4.41 10.49 1.37
C GLU A 178 -3.20 10.70 2.29
N ARG A 179 -2.03 10.17 1.92
CA ARG A 179 -0.80 10.36 2.71
C ARG A 179 -0.35 11.82 2.77
N ALA A 180 -0.44 12.54 1.66
CA ALA A 180 -0.14 13.97 1.60
C ALA A 180 -1.13 14.79 2.44
N ALA A 181 -2.42 14.43 2.43
CA ALA A 181 -3.46 15.07 3.22
C ALA A 181 -3.20 14.92 4.73
N LEU A 182 -2.91 13.70 5.19
CA LEU A 182 -2.59 13.42 6.59
C LEU A 182 -1.34 14.18 7.04
N TYR A 183 -0.32 14.25 6.19
CA TYR A 183 0.88 15.05 6.47
C TYR A 183 0.57 16.54 6.61
N CYS A 184 -0.28 17.10 5.74
CA CYS A 184 -0.73 18.49 5.84
C CYS A 184 -1.50 18.73 7.14
N LEU A 185 -2.42 17.83 7.48
CA LEU A 185 -3.27 17.93 8.66
C LEU A 185 -2.44 17.92 9.95
N ALA A 186 -1.47 17.00 10.06
CA ALA A 186 -0.54 16.93 11.19
C ALA A 186 0.32 18.20 11.37
N ARG A 187 0.37 19.07 10.36
CA ARG A 187 1.10 20.36 10.37
C ARG A 187 0.18 21.57 10.38
N GLY A 188 -1.12 21.39 10.64
CA GLY A 188 -2.11 22.47 10.69
C GLY A 188 -2.42 23.12 9.33
N LYS A 189 -2.06 22.48 8.20
CA LYS A 189 -2.31 22.99 6.85
C LYS A 189 -3.66 22.52 6.30
N GLU A 190 -4.74 22.80 7.01
CA GLU A 190 -6.09 22.28 6.74
C GLU A 190 -6.58 22.51 5.30
N LYS A 191 -6.39 23.72 4.75
CA LYS A 191 -6.81 24.03 3.38
C LYS A 191 -6.13 23.14 2.33
N LYS A 192 -4.85 22.83 2.52
CA LYS A 192 -4.11 21.90 1.63
C LYS A 192 -4.54 20.46 1.87
N ALA A 193 -4.74 20.08 3.14
CA ALA A 193 -5.25 18.75 3.49
C ALA A 193 -6.60 18.47 2.83
N ALA A 194 -7.51 19.44 2.82
CA ALA A 194 -8.82 19.34 2.18
C ALA A 194 -8.74 19.04 0.68
N GLN A 195 -7.81 19.69 -0.04
CA GLN A 195 -7.61 19.44 -1.48
C GLN A 195 -7.16 17.99 -1.72
N TYR A 196 -6.13 17.55 -1.01
CA TYR A 196 -5.64 16.17 -1.13
C TYR A 196 -6.67 15.12 -0.70
N PHE A 197 -7.46 15.38 0.35
CA PHE A 197 -8.53 14.46 0.76
C PHE A 197 -9.64 14.34 -0.28
N GLN A 198 -10.00 15.44 -0.95
CA GLN A 198 -10.98 15.40 -2.04
C GLN A 198 -10.47 14.54 -3.21
N GLU A 199 -9.21 14.73 -3.61
CA GLU A 199 -8.61 13.93 -4.69
C GLU A 199 -8.47 12.45 -4.31
N ALA A 200 -8.10 12.16 -3.06
CA ALA A 200 -8.08 10.80 -2.53
C ALA A 200 -9.47 10.16 -2.60
N TRP A 201 -10.48 10.87 -2.09
CA TRP A 201 -11.88 10.40 -2.08
C TRP A 201 -12.38 10.10 -3.50
N GLN A 202 -12.19 11.04 -4.44
CA GLN A 202 -12.60 10.85 -5.83
C GLN A 202 -11.83 9.70 -6.50
N GLY A 203 -10.53 9.57 -6.23
CA GLY A 203 -9.73 8.47 -6.75
C GLY A 203 -10.17 7.10 -6.23
N TYR A 204 -10.52 6.99 -4.95
CA TYR A 204 -11.09 5.77 -4.38
C TYR A 204 -12.48 5.45 -4.91
N LEU A 205 -13.31 6.47 -5.13
CA LEU A 205 -14.63 6.31 -5.76
C LEU A 205 -14.48 5.77 -7.19
N ASN A 206 -13.60 6.37 -7.99
CA ASN A 206 -13.34 5.93 -9.36
C ASN A 206 -12.73 4.53 -9.42
N TRP A 207 -11.97 4.13 -8.41
CA TRP A 207 -11.42 2.78 -8.30
C TRP A 207 -12.46 1.74 -7.82
N GLY A 208 -13.57 2.18 -7.22
CA GLY A 208 -14.62 1.30 -6.69
C GLY A 208 -14.42 0.82 -5.24
N ALA A 209 -13.55 1.49 -4.47
CA ALA A 209 -13.25 1.13 -3.08
C ALA A 209 -14.24 1.74 -2.09
N HIS A 210 -15.51 1.30 -2.16
CA HIS A 210 -16.63 1.85 -1.37
C HIS A 210 -16.34 1.92 0.14
N SER A 211 -15.84 0.86 0.77
CA SER A 211 -15.52 0.87 2.20
C SER A 211 -14.48 1.93 2.58
N LYS A 212 -13.55 2.24 1.66
CA LYS A 212 -12.53 3.26 1.89
C LYS A 212 -13.10 4.68 1.68
N VAL A 213 -13.97 4.84 0.69
CA VAL A 213 -14.77 6.06 0.46
C VAL A 213 -15.59 6.40 1.71
N ASP A 214 -16.28 5.41 2.28
CA ASP A 214 -17.09 5.58 3.49
C ASP A 214 -16.22 5.94 4.71
N GLN A 215 -15.05 5.29 4.87
CA GLN A 215 -14.10 5.62 5.94
C GLN A 215 -13.62 7.08 5.85
N LEU A 216 -13.19 7.52 4.66
CA LEU A 216 -12.76 8.90 4.42
C LEU A 216 -13.90 9.90 4.58
N GLY A 217 -15.09 9.57 4.07
CA GLY A 217 -16.30 10.36 4.21
C GLY A 217 -16.72 10.52 5.66
N GLY A 218 -16.58 9.49 6.49
CA GLY A 218 -16.83 9.56 7.93
C GLY A 218 -15.82 10.45 8.65
N TRP A 219 -14.54 10.10 8.58
CA TRP A 219 -13.49 10.74 9.40
C TRP A 219 -13.09 12.14 8.94
N TYR A 220 -13.25 12.43 7.64
CA TYR A 220 -12.77 13.66 7.03
C TYR A 220 -13.83 14.41 6.21
N SER A 221 -15.13 14.12 6.44
CA SER A 221 -16.27 14.82 5.80
C SER A 221 -16.12 16.33 5.78
N ALA A 222 -15.74 16.93 6.92
CA ALA A 222 -15.57 18.38 7.06
C ALA A 222 -14.54 18.95 6.08
N TYR A 223 -13.46 18.22 5.79
CA TYR A 223 -12.41 18.64 4.86
C TYR A 223 -12.81 18.39 3.41
N ILE A 224 -13.46 17.25 3.13
CA ILE A 224 -13.95 16.92 1.79
C ILE A 224 -14.98 17.96 1.32
N GLN A 225 -15.93 18.34 2.17
CA GLN A 225 -16.96 19.33 1.83
C GLN A 225 -16.42 20.76 1.65
N GLN A 226 -15.34 21.14 2.33
CA GLN A 226 -14.72 22.47 2.19
C GLN A 226 -14.11 22.70 0.80
N SER A 227 -13.60 21.65 0.17
CA SER A 227 -12.99 21.71 -1.15
C SER A 227 -14.02 21.95 -2.28
N SER A 228 -15.24 21.42 -2.11
CA SER A 228 -16.34 21.52 -3.09
C SER A 228 -17.10 22.85 -3.05
N ARG A 229 -16.80 23.74 -2.09
CA ARG A 229 -17.45 25.06 -1.93
C ARG A 229 -16.71 26.20 -2.64
N LYS A 230 -15.89 25.89 -3.65
CA LYS A 230 -15.20 26.87 -4.50
C LYS A 230 -15.72 26.76 -5.92
#